data_AF-A0A6A2X5R4-F1
#
_entry.id   AF-A0A6A2X5R4-F1
#
_cell.length_a   1.000
_cell.length_b   1.000
_cell.length_c   1.000
_cell.angle_alpha   90.00
_cell.angle_beta   90.00
_cell.angle_gamma   90.00
#
_symmetry.space_group_name_H-M   'P 1'
#
loop_
_entity.id
_entity.type
_entity.pdbx_description
1 polymer ?
#
loop_
_entity_poly.entity_id
_entity_poly.type
_entity_poly.pdbx_seq_one_letter_code
_entity_poly.pdbx_strand_id
1 'polypeptide(L)'
;MRTHGAKQQRVTVKRTPKQQLEPVFEALDTLGNTKWRINKRVLGVVDRIWSNGGRIADLVDREDVPLPEEPDTEDEAEIRKWKWKVRAVKKQNDERHSQRCDIELKLAVARKMKDEAGFYYPHNLDFRGRAYPMHPYLNHLGSDLCRGVLEFAEGRLLGKSGLRWLKIHLANLYAGGVDKLSYEGRVEFTESHLDDIFDSADKPLEGKRWWLNAEDPFQCLAACINLSEALRSSAPETTISHMPVHQDGSCNGLQHYAALGRDKIGAAAVNLVAGDKPADVYSGIAARVLDIMKRDAQEDPATNPNALHARLLINQVDRKLVKQTVMTSVYGVTYIGARDQIKRRLKERSAIADETQLFIAACYAARTTLTALGEMFQAARSIMGWLGECAKVIASENQPVCWVTPLGLPVVQPYRQLGRHLIKTSLQVLTLQRETDKVMVKRQRTAFPPNFVHSLDGSHMMMTAVACKKAGLNFAGVHDSYWTHACDVDEMNKILREKFVELYEAPILENLLESFQESFPSLNFPALPVRGDFDLREVLESPYFFN
;
A
#
# COMPACT_ATOMS: atom_id res chain seq x y z
N MET A 1 -10.19 -18.27 -4.38
CA MET A 1 -10.58 -16.89 -3.98
C MET A 1 -10.95 -16.83 -2.50
N ARG A 2 -10.41 -15.88 -1.74
CA ARG A 2 -10.77 -15.51 -0.35
C ARG A 2 -12.17 -14.86 -0.36
N THR A 3 -13.21 -15.68 -0.25
CA THR A 3 -14.62 -15.24 -0.24
C THR A 3 -15.28 -15.42 1.13
N HIS A 4 -14.50 -15.32 2.23
CA HIS A 4 -15.07 -15.51 3.57
C HIS A 4 -16.21 -14.51 3.80
N GLY A 5 -17.42 -15.03 4.00
CA GLY A 5 -18.63 -14.22 4.10
C GLY A 5 -19.15 -13.63 2.79
N ALA A 6 -18.79 -14.13 1.60
CA ALA A 6 -19.28 -13.64 0.31
C ALA A 6 -19.88 -14.77 -0.54
N LYS A 7 -21.05 -15.27 -0.13
CA LYS A 7 -21.71 -16.44 -0.78
C LYS A 7 -21.95 -16.21 -2.27
N GLN A 8 -22.40 -15.01 -2.65
CA GLN A 8 -22.71 -14.67 -4.03
C GLN A 8 -21.46 -14.68 -4.92
N GLN A 9 -20.36 -14.05 -4.48
CA GLN A 9 -19.08 -14.10 -5.19
C GLN A 9 -18.65 -15.54 -5.49
N ARG A 10 -18.75 -16.44 -4.48
CA ARG A 10 -18.41 -17.85 -4.66
C ARG A 10 -19.29 -18.54 -5.70
N VAL A 11 -20.59 -18.26 -5.71
CA VAL A 11 -21.52 -18.84 -6.70
C VAL A 11 -21.25 -18.29 -8.09
N THR A 12 -21.03 -16.98 -8.23
CA THR A 12 -20.73 -16.34 -9.51
C THR A 12 -19.48 -16.93 -10.14
N VAL A 13 -18.35 -16.97 -9.41
CA VAL A 13 -17.09 -17.54 -9.93
C VAL A 13 -17.26 -19.01 -10.34
N LYS A 14 -18.06 -19.80 -9.62
CA LYS A 14 -18.32 -21.21 -9.97
C LYS A 14 -19.17 -21.39 -11.23
N ARG A 15 -20.00 -20.41 -11.56
CA ARG A 15 -20.89 -20.44 -12.75
C ARG A 15 -20.22 -19.86 -13.99
N THR A 16 -19.21 -19.01 -13.81
CA THR A 16 -18.44 -18.42 -14.91
C THR A 16 -17.72 -19.50 -15.70
N PRO A 17 -17.78 -19.47 -17.06
CA PRO A 17 -17.04 -20.40 -17.91
C PRO A 17 -15.55 -20.39 -17.58
N LYS A 18 -14.91 -21.56 -17.63
CA LYS A 18 -13.47 -21.67 -17.33
C LYS A 18 -12.62 -20.85 -18.29
N GLN A 19 -13.00 -20.81 -19.56
CA GLN A 19 -12.33 -20.06 -20.63
C GLN A 19 -12.25 -18.56 -20.29
N GLN A 20 -13.29 -18.00 -19.67
CA GLN A 20 -13.30 -16.60 -19.24
C GLN A 20 -12.32 -16.34 -18.08
N LEU A 21 -12.01 -17.36 -17.26
CA LEU A 21 -11.11 -17.24 -16.11
C LEU A 21 -9.67 -17.68 -16.41
N GLU A 22 -9.39 -18.19 -17.62
CA GLU A 22 -8.05 -18.65 -18.01
C GLU A 22 -6.95 -17.60 -17.79
N PRO A 23 -7.12 -16.31 -18.18
CA PRO A 23 -6.10 -15.29 -17.94
C PRO A 23 -5.79 -15.11 -16.44
N VAL A 24 -6.80 -15.24 -15.59
CA VAL A 24 -6.66 -15.11 -14.14
C VAL A 24 -5.92 -16.31 -13.55
N PHE A 25 -6.21 -17.53 -14.04
CA PHE A 25 -5.49 -18.72 -13.62
C PHE A 25 -4.03 -18.69 -14.07
N GLU A 26 -3.75 -18.30 -15.32
CA GLU A 26 -2.38 -18.15 -15.83
C GLU A 26 -1.59 -17.15 -14.97
N ALA A 27 -2.21 -16.04 -14.56
CA ALA A 27 -1.58 -15.06 -13.70
C ALA A 27 -1.31 -15.59 -12.28
N LEU A 28 -2.25 -16.32 -11.67
CA LEU A 28 -2.05 -16.94 -10.35
C LEU A 28 -0.95 -18.00 -10.37
N ASP A 29 -0.91 -18.83 -11.41
CA ASP A 29 0.14 -19.83 -11.60
C ASP A 29 1.50 -19.14 -11.80
N THR A 30 1.52 -18.03 -12.54
CA THR A 30 2.73 -17.22 -12.75
C THR A 30 3.27 -16.66 -11.43
N LEU A 31 2.42 -16.03 -10.62
CA LEU A 31 2.81 -15.52 -9.30
C LEU A 31 3.24 -16.64 -8.35
N GLY A 32 2.60 -17.81 -8.44
CA GLY A 32 2.91 -18.98 -7.62
C GLY A 32 4.20 -19.70 -8.00
N ASN A 33 4.66 -19.55 -9.23
CA ASN A 33 5.86 -20.22 -9.76
C ASN A 33 7.16 -19.49 -9.43
N THR A 34 7.12 -18.31 -8.82
CA THR A 34 8.33 -17.62 -8.37
C THR A 34 8.92 -18.34 -7.16
N LYS A 35 10.13 -18.88 -7.32
CA LYS A 35 10.83 -19.64 -6.28
C LYS A 35 11.57 -18.70 -5.33
N TRP A 36 11.33 -18.86 -4.04
CA TRP A 36 11.93 -18.08 -2.97
C TRP A 36 12.89 -18.91 -2.12
N ARG A 37 13.84 -18.26 -1.46
CA ARG A 37 14.65 -18.85 -0.39
C ARG A 37 14.85 -17.85 0.74
N ILE A 38 15.38 -18.34 1.86
CA ILE A 38 15.72 -17.49 3.00
C ILE A 38 17.09 -16.85 2.78
N ASN A 39 17.17 -15.53 2.93
CA ASN A 39 18.43 -14.81 3.07
C ASN A 39 19.03 -15.11 4.45
N LYS A 40 19.96 -16.06 4.49
CA LYS A 40 20.57 -16.55 5.74
C LYS A 40 21.35 -15.46 6.50
N ARG A 41 21.97 -14.52 5.78
CA ARG A 41 22.75 -13.43 6.38
C ARG A 41 21.85 -12.48 7.15
N VAL A 42 20.76 -12.03 6.53
CA VAL A 42 19.78 -11.15 7.18
C VAL A 42 19.05 -11.88 8.30
N LEU A 43 18.62 -13.14 8.10
CA LEU A 43 18.00 -13.93 9.17
C LEU A 43 18.93 -14.04 10.39
N GLY A 44 20.23 -14.27 10.18
CA GLY A 44 21.21 -14.32 11.28
C GLY A 44 21.29 -13.02 12.08
N VAL A 45 21.22 -11.86 11.41
CA VAL A 45 21.19 -10.54 12.08
C VAL A 45 19.90 -10.36 12.86
N VAL A 46 18.75 -10.69 12.25
CA VAL A 46 17.44 -10.63 12.91
C VAL A 46 17.42 -11.51 14.16
N ASP A 47 17.89 -12.76 14.07
CA ASP A 47 17.93 -13.70 15.20
C ASP A 47 18.78 -13.17 16.35
N ARG A 48 19.91 -12.51 16.05
CA ARG A 48 20.76 -11.87 17.05
C ARG A 48 20.06 -10.67 17.71
N ILE A 49 19.41 -9.80 16.94
CA ILE A 49 18.64 -8.68 17.49
C ILE A 49 17.52 -9.20 18.38
N TRP A 50 16.77 -10.19 17.89
CA TRP A 50 15.63 -10.75 18.59
C TRP A 50 16.04 -11.49 19.88
N SER A 51 17.17 -12.19 19.88
CA SER A 51 17.70 -12.85 21.08
C SER A 51 18.18 -11.85 22.14
N ASN A 52 18.54 -10.62 21.73
CA ASN A 52 19.00 -9.54 22.60
C ASN A 52 17.87 -8.57 23.04
N GLY A 53 16.61 -8.99 22.94
CA GLY A 53 15.47 -8.21 23.44
C GLY A 53 14.69 -7.40 22.40
N GLY A 54 15.05 -7.46 21.11
CA GLY A 54 14.37 -6.69 20.06
C GLY A 54 14.75 -5.20 20.08
N ARG A 55 13.78 -4.30 19.85
CA ARG A 55 13.89 -2.82 19.92
C ARG A 55 14.67 -2.13 18.79
N ILE A 56 15.25 -2.89 17.87
CA ILE A 56 16.05 -2.35 16.75
C ILE A 56 15.31 -2.68 15.44
N ALA A 57 15.38 -1.76 14.47
CA ALA A 57 14.75 -1.90 13.15
C ALA A 57 13.26 -2.27 13.25
N ASP A 58 12.51 -1.50 14.06
CA ASP A 58 11.08 -1.69 14.32
C ASP A 58 10.66 -3.04 14.92
N LEU A 59 11.60 -3.88 15.37
CA LEU A 59 11.28 -5.05 16.16
C LEU A 59 10.77 -4.62 17.54
N VAL A 60 9.62 -5.19 17.93
CA VAL A 60 9.00 -4.94 19.24
C VAL A 60 9.94 -5.31 20.39
N ASP A 61 9.79 -4.61 21.51
CA ASP A 61 10.45 -4.97 22.76
C ASP A 61 9.93 -6.32 23.29
N ARG A 62 10.86 -7.20 23.66
CA ARG A 62 10.52 -8.51 24.24
C ARG A 62 9.94 -8.39 25.64
N GLU A 63 10.25 -7.31 26.35
CA GLU A 63 9.78 -7.08 27.71
C GLU A 63 8.51 -6.24 27.75
N ASP A 64 7.73 -6.45 28.80
CA ASP A 64 6.58 -5.62 29.13
C ASP A 64 7.01 -4.31 29.78
N VAL A 65 6.25 -3.25 29.52
CA VAL A 65 6.39 -2.01 30.27
C VAL A 65 5.88 -2.27 31.69
N PRO A 66 6.65 -1.93 32.75
CA PRO A 66 6.20 -2.12 34.12
C PRO A 66 4.94 -1.31 34.40
N LEU A 67 4.02 -1.89 35.17
CA LEU A 67 2.83 -1.18 35.60
C LEU A 67 3.23 -0.02 36.53
N PRO A 68 2.58 1.16 36.40
CA PRO A 68 2.86 2.28 37.28
C PRO A 68 2.43 1.93 38.71
N GLU A 69 3.26 2.27 39.68
CA GLU A 69 2.98 2.10 41.10
C GLU A 69 1.70 2.83 41.51
N GLU A 70 0.92 2.18 42.37
CA GLU A 70 -0.29 2.77 42.93
C GLU A 70 0.09 3.94 43.84
N PRO A 71 -0.47 5.15 43.62
CA PRO A 71 -0.13 6.29 44.45
C PRO A 71 -0.70 6.09 45.85
N ASP A 72 0.10 6.37 46.87
CA ASP A 72 -0.33 6.37 48.27
C ASP A 72 -1.03 7.70 48.59
N THR A 73 -2.28 7.81 48.15
CA THR A 73 -3.11 9.02 48.24
C THR A 73 -4.59 8.66 48.25
N GLU A 74 -5.40 9.44 48.97
CA GLU A 74 -6.86 9.35 48.90
C GLU A 74 -7.46 10.27 47.82
N ASP A 75 -6.64 11.08 47.13
CA ASP A 75 -7.12 11.97 46.08
C ASP A 75 -7.69 11.18 44.88
N GLU A 76 -9.01 11.26 44.71
CA GLU A 76 -9.73 10.60 43.62
C GLU A 76 -9.22 11.00 42.23
N ALA A 77 -8.75 12.24 42.04
CA ALA A 77 -8.23 12.71 40.76
C ALA A 77 -6.88 12.04 40.43
N GLU A 78 -6.00 11.90 41.42
CA GLU A 78 -4.73 11.19 41.28
C GLU A 78 -4.94 9.69 41.06
N ILE A 79 -5.82 9.05 41.84
CA ILE A 79 -6.20 7.65 41.65
C ILE A 79 -6.78 7.44 40.25
N ARG A 80 -7.64 8.35 39.77
CA ARG A 80 -8.22 8.27 38.42
C ARG A 80 -7.13 8.40 37.36
N LYS A 81 -6.20 9.35 37.49
CA LYS A 81 -5.06 9.54 36.58
C LYS A 81 -4.16 8.29 36.55
N TRP A 82 -3.89 7.70 37.71
CA TRP A 82 -3.17 6.43 37.81
C TRP A 82 -3.92 5.29 37.09
N LYS A 83 -5.21 5.11 37.34
CA LYS A 83 -6.04 4.09 36.65
C LYS A 83 -6.01 4.25 35.13
N TRP A 84 -6.02 5.49 34.62
CA TRP A 84 -5.83 5.75 33.19
C TRP A 84 -4.45 5.34 32.69
N LYS A 85 -3.38 5.66 33.44
CA LYS A 85 -2.02 5.25 33.12
C LYS A 85 -1.86 3.73 33.12
N VAL A 86 -2.41 3.03 34.13
CA VAL A 86 -2.44 1.55 34.17
C VAL A 86 -3.14 0.97 32.95
N ARG A 87 -4.32 1.50 32.58
CA ARG A 87 -5.05 1.05 31.38
C ARG A 87 -4.25 1.27 30.10
N ALA A 88 -3.56 2.40 29.97
CA ALA A 88 -2.71 2.69 28.82
C ALA A 88 -1.52 1.71 28.72
N VAL A 89 -0.84 1.43 29.85
CA VAL A 89 0.28 0.48 29.90
C VAL A 89 -0.18 -0.95 29.62
N LYS A 90 -1.30 -1.40 30.19
CA LYS A 90 -1.87 -2.72 29.89
C LYS A 90 -2.17 -2.89 28.40
N LYS A 91 -2.83 -1.88 27.81
CA LYS A 91 -3.11 -1.87 26.37
C LYS A 91 -1.81 -1.96 25.55
N GLN A 92 -0.77 -1.22 25.93
CA GLN A 92 0.53 -1.27 25.26
C GLN A 92 1.17 -2.66 25.37
N ASN A 93 1.12 -3.31 26.54
CA ASN A 93 1.66 -4.66 26.72
C ASN A 93 0.87 -5.72 25.94
N ASP A 94 -0.46 -5.60 25.85
CA ASP A 94 -1.29 -6.48 25.01
C ASP A 94 -0.93 -6.33 23.52
N GLU A 95 -0.75 -5.09 23.05
CA GLU A 95 -0.30 -4.79 21.68
C GLU A 95 1.10 -5.37 21.42
N ARG A 96 2.05 -5.18 22.35
CA ARG A 96 3.39 -5.77 22.27
C ARG A 96 3.35 -7.29 22.23
N HIS A 97 2.54 -7.92 23.09
CA HIS A 97 2.39 -9.37 23.12
C HIS A 97 1.91 -9.91 21.77
N SER A 98 0.90 -9.28 21.17
CA SER A 98 0.43 -9.66 19.83
C SER A 98 1.54 -9.55 18.78
N GLN A 99 2.34 -8.48 18.80
CA GLN A 99 3.46 -8.29 17.88
C GLN A 99 4.57 -9.32 18.09
N ARG A 100 4.90 -9.65 19.36
CA ARG A 100 5.88 -10.70 19.69
C ARG A 100 5.46 -12.06 19.13
N CYS A 101 4.19 -12.43 19.29
CA CYS A 101 3.66 -13.67 18.74
C CYS A 101 3.75 -13.72 17.21
N ASP A 102 3.42 -12.62 16.52
CA ASP A 102 3.55 -12.51 15.06
C ASP A 102 5.00 -12.66 14.59
N ILE A 103 5.95 -11.99 15.25
CA ILE A 103 7.39 -12.11 14.94
C ILE A 103 7.90 -13.54 15.18
N GLU A 104 7.53 -14.17 16.29
CA GLU A 104 7.95 -15.56 16.58
C GLU A 104 7.42 -16.54 15.54
N LEU A 105 6.17 -16.38 15.07
CA LEU A 105 5.62 -17.22 14.01
C LEU A 105 6.38 -17.03 12.69
N LYS A 106 6.72 -15.79 12.32
CA LYS A 106 7.53 -15.49 11.14
C LYS A 106 8.93 -16.12 11.23
N LEU A 107 9.61 -15.95 12.37
CA LEU A 107 10.94 -16.49 12.59
C LEU A 107 10.94 -18.02 12.68
N ALA A 108 9.92 -18.64 13.27
CA ALA A 108 9.79 -20.08 13.30
C ALA A 108 9.70 -20.67 11.88
N VAL A 109 8.93 -20.04 10.99
CA VAL A 109 8.87 -20.44 9.57
C VAL A 109 10.22 -20.20 8.89
N ALA A 110 10.82 -19.01 9.03
CA ALA A 110 12.10 -18.69 8.41
C ALA A 110 13.21 -19.67 8.83
N ARG A 111 13.33 -19.96 10.12
CA ARG A 111 14.32 -20.91 10.68
C ARG A 111 14.10 -22.33 10.17
N LYS A 112 12.85 -22.75 10.01
CA LYS A 112 12.52 -24.07 9.47
C LYS A 112 12.86 -24.19 7.98
N MET A 113 12.63 -23.13 7.21
CA MET A 113 12.83 -23.13 5.76
C MET A 113 14.26 -22.74 5.34
N LYS A 114 15.13 -22.31 6.27
CA LYS A 114 16.43 -21.73 5.92
C LYS A 114 17.35 -22.68 5.14
N ASP A 115 17.27 -23.98 5.42
CA ASP A 115 18.16 -24.97 4.79
C ASP A 115 17.54 -25.63 3.54
N GLU A 116 16.31 -25.27 3.20
CA GLU A 116 15.69 -25.68 1.95
C GLU A 116 16.33 -24.94 0.76
N ALA A 117 16.49 -25.63 -0.37
CA ALA A 117 17.02 -25.02 -1.60
C ALA A 117 16.10 -23.93 -2.18
N GLY A 118 14.81 -23.98 -1.84
CA GLY A 118 13.82 -22.95 -2.11
C GLY A 118 12.39 -23.49 -2.04
N PHE A 119 11.43 -22.59 -1.95
CA PHE A 119 10.01 -22.87 -1.77
C PHE A 119 9.15 -21.89 -2.58
N TYR A 120 7.86 -22.20 -2.70
CA TYR A 120 6.90 -21.45 -3.52
C TYR A 120 5.71 -20.98 -2.70
N TYR A 121 5.06 -19.92 -3.14
CA TYR A 121 3.85 -19.39 -2.51
C TYR A 121 2.64 -19.54 -3.45
N PRO A 122 1.75 -20.51 -3.24
CA PRO A 122 0.45 -20.51 -3.91
C PRO A 122 -0.29 -19.20 -3.66
N HIS A 123 -0.80 -18.58 -4.71
CA HIS A 123 -1.52 -17.31 -4.61
C HIS A 123 -3.04 -17.51 -4.63
N ASN A 124 -3.74 -16.56 -4.06
CA ASN A 124 -5.20 -16.52 -3.98
C ASN A 124 -5.68 -15.08 -4.16
N LEU A 125 -6.90 -14.90 -4.67
CA LEU A 125 -7.47 -13.55 -4.88
C LEU A 125 -8.43 -13.17 -3.76
N ASP A 126 -8.52 -11.89 -3.43
CA ASP A 126 -9.72 -11.36 -2.79
C ASP A 126 -10.89 -11.25 -3.79
N PHE A 127 -12.06 -10.77 -3.34
CA PHE A 127 -13.24 -10.67 -4.21
C PHE A 127 -13.08 -9.65 -5.35
N ARG A 128 -12.13 -8.72 -5.25
CA ARG A 128 -11.88 -7.64 -6.22
C ARG A 128 -10.89 -8.05 -7.29
N GLY A 129 -10.13 -9.13 -7.04
CA GLY A 129 -9.10 -9.62 -7.94
C GLY A 129 -7.67 -9.29 -7.51
N ARG A 130 -7.42 -8.69 -6.34
CA ARG A 130 -6.03 -8.54 -5.86
C ARG A 130 -5.48 -9.88 -5.38
N ALA A 131 -4.26 -10.21 -5.77
CA ALA A 131 -3.58 -11.45 -5.40
C ALA A 131 -2.83 -11.36 -4.06
N TYR A 132 -2.82 -12.47 -3.33
CA TYR A 132 -2.17 -12.64 -2.03
C TYR A 132 -1.59 -14.06 -1.92
N PRO A 133 -0.37 -14.23 -1.38
CA PRO A 133 0.12 -15.53 -0.94
C PRO A 133 -0.85 -16.19 0.04
N MET A 134 -0.99 -17.51 -0.04
CA MET A 134 -1.84 -18.26 0.88
C MET A 134 -1.22 -18.44 2.25
N HIS A 135 0.11 -18.51 2.35
CA HIS A 135 0.79 -18.67 3.63
C HIS A 135 0.74 -17.36 4.44
N PRO A 136 0.17 -17.34 5.66
CA PRO A 136 -0.21 -16.09 6.32
C PRO A 136 0.93 -15.37 7.06
N TYR A 137 2.00 -16.07 7.44
CA TYR A 137 3.02 -15.52 8.34
C TYR A 137 4.23 -14.96 7.58
N LEU A 138 5.03 -15.82 6.96
CA LEU A 138 6.22 -15.41 6.21
C LEU A 138 5.93 -15.42 4.71
N ASN A 139 5.75 -14.25 4.10
CA ASN A 139 5.61 -14.06 2.66
C ASN A 139 6.04 -12.64 2.28
N HIS A 140 6.24 -12.38 0.99
CA HIS A 140 6.76 -11.11 0.48
C HIS A 140 5.77 -9.93 0.57
N LEU A 141 4.47 -10.17 0.80
CA LEU A 141 3.50 -9.10 1.13
C LEU A 141 3.63 -8.64 2.60
N GLY A 142 4.46 -9.31 3.41
CA GLY A 142 4.68 -9.00 4.81
C GLY A 142 5.44 -7.68 5.05
N SER A 143 5.81 -7.48 6.32
CA SER A 143 6.59 -6.34 6.80
C SER A 143 8.03 -6.34 6.26
N ASP A 144 8.77 -5.25 6.49
CA ASP A 144 10.21 -5.14 6.15
C ASP A 144 11.02 -6.36 6.59
N LEU A 145 10.81 -6.85 7.82
CA LEU A 145 11.38 -8.13 8.29
C LEU A 145 11.16 -9.30 7.31
N CYS A 146 9.93 -9.51 6.84
CA CYS A 146 9.62 -10.61 5.93
C CYS A 146 10.31 -10.44 4.58
N ARG A 147 10.35 -9.21 4.06
CA ARG A 147 10.95 -8.89 2.77
C ARG A 147 12.48 -8.97 2.82
N GLY A 148 13.11 -8.49 3.88
CA GLY A 148 14.55 -8.55 4.06
C GLY A 148 15.10 -9.97 4.22
N VAL A 149 14.32 -10.90 4.80
CA VAL A 149 14.74 -12.31 4.94
C VAL A 149 14.38 -13.19 3.73
N LEU A 150 13.67 -12.66 2.73
CA LEU A 150 13.25 -13.39 1.54
C LEU A 150 13.98 -12.87 0.30
N GLU A 151 14.49 -13.79 -0.52
CA GLU A 151 15.11 -13.48 -1.81
C GLU A 151 14.75 -14.55 -2.85
N PHE A 152 14.98 -14.27 -4.14
CA PHE A 152 14.73 -15.27 -5.17
C PHE A 152 15.70 -16.44 -5.03
N ALA A 153 15.19 -17.67 -5.14
CA ALA A 153 16.02 -18.86 -5.06
C ALA A 153 16.97 -18.97 -6.27
N GLU A 154 16.47 -18.61 -7.45
CA GLU A 154 17.23 -18.51 -8.69
C GLU A 154 17.92 -17.15 -8.72
N GLY A 155 19.22 -17.13 -9.02
CA GLY A 155 19.98 -15.90 -9.17
C GLY A 155 20.24 -15.56 -10.64
N ARG A 156 20.51 -14.29 -10.93
CA ARG A 156 20.91 -13.81 -12.26
C ARG A 156 22.16 -12.96 -12.18
N LEU A 157 22.96 -12.97 -13.24
CA LEU A 157 24.11 -12.06 -13.37
C LEU A 157 23.59 -10.62 -13.39
N LEU A 158 24.22 -9.73 -12.62
CA LEU A 158 23.79 -8.34 -12.56
C LEU A 158 23.86 -7.64 -13.93
N GLY A 159 24.94 -7.85 -14.68
CA GLY A 159 25.26 -7.01 -15.83
C GLY A 159 25.49 -5.55 -15.43
N LYS A 160 25.70 -4.68 -16.42
CA LYS A 160 25.87 -3.24 -16.18
C LYS A 160 24.59 -2.59 -15.65
N SER A 161 23.45 -2.93 -16.25
CA SER A 161 22.16 -2.37 -15.85
C SER A 161 21.77 -2.84 -14.44
N GLY A 162 21.91 -4.12 -14.11
CA GLY A 162 21.55 -4.62 -12.78
C GLY A 162 22.41 -4.06 -11.67
N LEU A 163 23.70 -3.79 -11.89
CA LEU A 163 24.51 -3.10 -10.89
C LEU A 163 23.99 -1.68 -10.62
N ARG A 164 23.60 -0.95 -11.68
CA ARG A 164 22.99 0.38 -11.56
C ARG A 164 21.65 0.30 -10.82
N TRP A 165 20.79 -0.65 -11.16
CA TRP A 165 19.49 -0.84 -10.50
C TRP A 165 19.62 -1.26 -9.04
N LEU A 166 20.64 -2.04 -8.68
CA LEU A 166 20.90 -2.37 -7.28
C LEU A 166 21.26 -1.13 -6.45
N LYS A 167 22.03 -0.19 -7.03
CA LYS A 167 22.35 1.10 -6.40
C LYS A 167 21.11 1.99 -6.24
N ILE A 168 20.27 2.05 -7.28
CA ILE A 168 18.99 2.78 -7.24
C ILE A 168 18.06 2.16 -6.20
N HIS A 169 17.98 0.83 -6.14
CA HIS A 169 17.13 0.10 -5.20
C HIS A 169 17.54 0.37 -3.75
N LEU A 170 18.85 0.38 -3.44
CA LEU A 170 19.35 0.73 -2.12
C LEU A 170 18.94 2.17 -1.73
N ALA A 171 19.08 3.12 -2.64
CA ALA A 171 18.65 4.51 -2.43
C ALA A 171 17.12 4.62 -2.23
N ASN A 172 16.32 3.83 -2.95
CA ASN A 172 14.87 3.77 -2.76
C ASN A 172 14.49 3.24 -1.37
N LEU A 173 15.14 2.17 -0.91
CA LEU A 173 14.91 1.58 0.41
C LEU A 173 15.36 2.50 1.55
N TYR A 174 16.41 3.29 1.33
CA TYR A 174 16.83 4.32 2.28
C TYR A 174 15.78 5.42 2.44
N ALA A 175 15.11 5.78 1.34
CA ALA A 175 14.03 6.76 1.28
C ALA A 175 14.44 8.13 1.84
N GLY A 176 13.60 8.78 2.66
CA GLY A 176 13.94 10.07 3.29
C GLY A 176 14.07 11.25 2.30
N GLY A 177 13.51 11.14 1.10
CA GLY A 177 13.63 12.14 0.03
C GLY A 177 14.69 11.77 -1.02
N VAL A 178 15.54 10.78 -0.75
CA VAL A 178 16.48 10.22 -1.75
C VAL A 178 15.69 9.54 -2.88
N ASP A 179 14.58 8.89 -2.55
CA ASP A 179 13.62 8.31 -3.50
C ASP A 179 12.94 9.37 -4.40
N LYS A 180 13.16 10.66 -4.16
CA LYS A 180 12.66 11.77 -4.98
C LYS A 180 13.73 12.43 -5.85
N LEU A 181 14.97 11.94 -5.78
CA LEU A 181 16.01 12.31 -6.72
C LEU A 181 15.80 11.61 -8.07
N SER A 182 16.44 12.14 -9.10
CA SER A 182 16.57 11.43 -10.37
C SER A 182 17.33 10.12 -10.19
N TYR A 183 17.24 9.19 -11.15
CA TYR A 183 17.99 7.94 -11.06
C TYR A 183 19.50 8.16 -10.91
N GLU A 184 20.08 9.17 -11.57
CA GLU A 184 21.50 9.50 -11.38
C GLU A 184 21.79 10.04 -9.98
N GLY A 185 20.93 10.90 -9.43
CA GLY A 185 21.07 11.37 -8.05
C GLY A 185 20.95 10.24 -7.02
N ARG A 186 20.13 9.22 -7.29
CA ARG A 186 20.03 8.00 -6.47
C ARG A 186 21.30 7.15 -6.54
N VAL A 187 21.90 7.03 -7.73
CA VAL A 187 23.19 6.34 -7.89
C VAL A 187 24.29 7.09 -7.14
N GLU A 188 24.39 8.41 -7.30
CA GLU A 188 25.37 9.26 -6.62
C GLU A 188 25.24 9.18 -5.08
N PHE A 189 24.00 9.14 -4.57
CA PHE A 189 23.76 8.90 -3.15
C PHE A 189 24.38 7.58 -2.69
N THR A 190 24.19 6.49 -3.44
CA THR A 190 24.77 5.19 -3.09
C THR A 190 26.30 5.20 -3.21
N GLU A 191 26.86 5.83 -4.24
CA GLU A 191 28.33 5.95 -4.41
C GLU A 191 29.00 6.77 -3.30
N SER A 192 28.34 7.82 -2.81
CA SER A 192 28.86 8.65 -1.72
C SER A 192 28.83 7.98 -0.34
N HIS A 193 28.12 6.85 -0.20
CA HIS A 193 27.97 6.10 1.05
C HIS A 193 28.56 4.68 0.98
N LEU A 194 29.47 4.39 0.04
CA LEU A 194 30.06 3.06 -0.10
C LEU A 194 30.72 2.54 1.19
N ASP A 195 31.41 3.40 1.94
CA ASP A 195 32.04 3.01 3.21
C ASP A 195 31.00 2.57 4.25
N ASP A 196 29.86 3.27 4.33
CA ASP A 196 28.76 2.93 5.24
C ASP A 196 28.03 1.66 4.80
N ILE A 197 27.95 1.42 3.48
CA ILE A 197 27.40 0.20 2.89
C ILE A 197 28.28 -1.00 3.22
N PHE A 198 29.60 -0.89 3.02
CA PHE A 198 30.55 -1.95 3.37
C PHE A 198 30.56 -2.23 4.87
N ASP A 199 30.54 -1.19 5.71
CA ASP A 199 30.45 -1.34 7.17
C ASP A 199 29.15 -2.02 7.59
N SER A 200 28.00 -1.63 7.01
CA SER A 200 26.71 -2.24 7.28
C SER A 200 26.67 -3.72 6.87
N ALA A 201 27.31 -4.09 5.75
CA ALA A 201 27.38 -5.47 5.28
C ALA A 201 28.29 -6.37 6.14
N ASP A 202 29.41 -5.83 6.62
CA ASP A 202 30.43 -6.60 7.37
C ASP A 202 30.14 -6.66 8.87
N LYS A 203 29.68 -5.55 9.44
CA LYS A 203 29.47 -5.37 10.89
C LYS A 203 28.07 -4.79 11.15
N PRO A 204 27.00 -5.51 10.77
CA PRO A 204 25.63 -4.99 10.82
C PRO A 204 25.18 -4.56 12.22
N LEU A 205 25.73 -5.14 13.31
CA LEU A 205 25.37 -4.80 14.68
C LEU A 205 26.48 -4.06 15.44
N GLU A 206 27.74 -4.24 15.03
CA GLU A 206 28.92 -3.72 15.72
C GLU A 206 29.50 -2.46 15.07
N GLY A 207 29.15 -2.18 13.82
CA GLY A 207 29.62 -1.02 13.06
C GLY A 207 28.85 0.26 13.36
N LYS A 208 28.83 1.17 12.38
CA LYS A 208 28.08 2.43 12.41
C LYS A 208 26.56 2.21 12.36
N ARG A 209 26.12 1.05 11.86
CA ARG A 209 24.70 0.67 11.71
C ARG A 209 23.90 1.66 10.87
N TRP A 210 24.52 2.18 9.81
CA TRP A 210 23.92 3.17 8.91
C TRP A 210 22.60 2.70 8.30
N TRP A 211 22.50 1.41 7.97
CA TRP A 211 21.28 0.77 7.46
C TRP A 211 20.03 0.95 8.36
N LEU A 212 20.19 1.23 9.66
CA LEU A 212 19.05 1.49 10.57
C LEU A 212 18.36 2.83 10.31
N ASN A 213 18.98 3.74 9.56
CA ASN A 213 18.42 5.05 9.23
C ASN A 213 17.46 4.99 8.02
N ALA A 214 17.43 3.86 7.29
CA ALA A 214 16.53 3.64 6.18
C ALA A 214 15.05 3.52 6.62
N GLU A 215 14.09 3.83 5.74
CA GLU A 215 12.66 3.59 5.99
C GLU A 215 12.36 2.07 6.07
N ASP A 216 13.10 1.26 5.32
CA ASP A 216 13.03 -0.21 5.31
C ASP A 216 14.39 -0.84 5.68
N PRO A 217 14.74 -0.93 6.98
CA PRO A 217 16.08 -1.30 7.42
C PRO A 217 16.55 -2.69 6.98
N PHE A 218 15.75 -3.74 7.15
CA PHE A 218 16.18 -5.10 6.83
C PHE A 218 16.34 -5.33 5.33
N GLN A 219 15.47 -4.73 4.51
CA GLN A 219 15.66 -4.72 3.06
C GLN A 219 16.91 -3.91 2.67
N CYS A 220 17.14 -2.74 3.29
CA CYS A 220 18.35 -1.94 3.04
C CYS A 220 19.62 -2.72 3.39
N LEU A 221 19.63 -3.45 4.51
CA LEU A 221 20.74 -4.32 4.88
C LEU A 221 20.97 -5.45 3.86
N ALA A 222 19.89 -6.07 3.36
CA ALA A 222 19.98 -7.08 2.30
C ALA A 222 20.64 -6.51 1.03
N ALA A 223 20.23 -5.31 0.62
CA ALA A 223 20.81 -4.60 -0.52
C ALA A 223 22.28 -4.20 -0.27
N CYS A 224 22.63 -3.73 0.93
CA CYS A 224 24.02 -3.41 1.30
C CYS A 224 24.92 -4.64 1.19
N ILE A 225 24.44 -5.79 1.68
CA ILE A 225 25.13 -7.08 1.60
C ILE A 225 25.39 -7.46 0.14
N ASN A 226 24.34 -7.46 -0.71
CA ASN A 226 24.46 -7.89 -2.09
C ASN A 226 25.34 -6.94 -2.93
N LEU A 227 25.21 -5.63 -2.72
CA LEU A 227 26.03 -4.63 -3.40
C LEU A 227 27.50 -4.74 -2.98
N SER A 228 27.76 -4.99 -1.68
CA SER A 228 29.12 -5.18 -1.18
C SER A 228 29.79 -6.41 -1.79
N GLU A 229 29.07 -7.52 -1.92
CA GLU A 229 29.55 -8.73 -2.58
C GLU A 229 29.90 -8.44 -4.06
N ALA A 230 29.03 -7.70 -4.75
CA ALA A 230 29.25 -7.33 -6.14
C ALA A 230 30.47 -6.42 -6.33
N LEU A 231 30.59 -5.34 -5.54
CA LEU A 231 31.67 -4.36 -5.68
C LEU A 231 33.05 -4.89 -5.24
N ARG A 232 33.09 -5.96 -4.44
CA ARG A 232 34.34 -6.65 -4.06
C ARG A 232 34.80 -7.67 -5.09
N SER A 233 33.93 -8.06 -6.02
CA SER A 233 34.30 -8.91 -7.15
C SER A 233 35.19 -8.13 -8.11
N SER A 234 36.17 -8.81 -8.73
CA SER A 234 36.98 -8.23 -9.81
C SER A 234 36.16 -7.92 -11.07
N ALA A 235 34.96 -8.50 -11.18
CA ALA A 235 33.98 -8.23 -12.22
C ALA A 235 32.58 -8.12 -11.57
N PRO A 236 32.20 -6.92 -11.07
CA PRO A 236 30.93 -6.73 -10.39
C PRO A 236 29.70 -7.14 -11.22
N GLU A 237 29.74 -6.92 -12.54
CA GLU A 237 28.67 -7.24 -13.47
C GLU A 237 28.41 -8.75 -13.61
N THR A 238 29.39 -9.59 -13.30
CA THR A 238 29.24 -11.06 -13.34
C THR A 238 28.84 -11.65 -11.99
N THR A 239 28.55 -10.81 -11.00
CA THR A 239 28.06 -11.28 -9.70
C THR A 239 26.63 -11.79 -9.85
N ILE A 240 26.36 -12.98 -9.32
CA ILE A 240 25.02 -13.55 -9.28
C ILE A 240 24.26 -12.88 -8.14
N SER A 241 23.21 -12.14 -8.47
CA SER A 241 22.29 -11.56 -7.49
C SER A 241 21.00 -12.36 -7.42
N HIS A 242 20.50 -12.48 -6.19
CA HIS A 242 19.21 -13.10 -5.87
C HIS A 242 18.17 -12.04 -5.45
N MET A 243 18.58 -10.77 -5.42
CA MET A 243 17.80 -9.70 -4.82
C MET A 243 16.63 -9.32 -5.73
N PRO A 244 15.38 -9.38 -5.24
CA PRO A 244 14.26 -8.71 -5.89
C PRO A 244 14.48 -7.19 -5.84
N VAL A 245 14.44 -6.53 -6.99
CA VAL A 245 14.45 -5.06 -7.09
C VAL A 245 13.03 -4.59 -7.37
N HIS A 246 12.57 -3.62 -6.56
CA HIS A 246 11.19 -3.15 -6.56
C HIS A 246 11.02 -1.93 -7.45
N GLN A 247 9.91 -1.87 -8.17
CA GLN A 247 9.42 -0.69 -8.87
C GLN A 247 7.99 -0.41 -8.38
N ASP A 248 7.78 0.75 -7.77
CA ASP A 248 6.54 1.06 -7.06
C ASP A 248 5.70 2.11 -7.80
N GLY A 249 4.40 1.87 -7.90
CA GLY A 249 3.45 2.88 -8.39
C GLY A 249 3.40 4.08 -7.44
N SER A 250 3.63 5.29 -7.96
CA SER A 250 3.78 6.51 -7.14
C SER A 250 2.55 6.81 -6.26
N CYS A 251 1.36 6.72 -6.85
CA CYS A 251 0.07 6.74 -6.15
C CYS A 251 -0.94 5.99 -7.02
N ASN A 252 -0.86 4.66 -7.00
CA ASN A 252 -1.47 3.81 -8.00
C ASN A 252 -2.97 4.04 -8.20
N GLY A 253 -3.76 4.24 -7.14
CA GLY A 253 -5.18 4.57 -7.28
C GLY A 253 -5.44 5.85 -8.10
N LEU A 254 -4.64 6.89 -7.91
CA LEU A 254 -4.74 8.13 -8.70
C LEU A 254 -4.20 7.95 -10.13
N GLN A 255 -3.20 7.09 -10.34
CA GLN A 255 -2.71 6.71 -11.68
C GLN A 255 -3.83 6.09 -12.51
N HIS A 256 -4.54 5.12 -11.93
CA HIS A 256 -5.69 4.48 -12.57
C HIS A 256 -6.84 5.47 -12.83
N TYR A 257 -7.13 6.40 -11.92
CA TYR A 257 -8.15 7.43 -12.16
C TYR A 257 -7.73 8.45 -13.23
N ALA A 258 -6.47 8.87 -13.26
CA ALA A 258 -5.95 9.79 -14.27
C ALA A 258 -6.03 9.17 -15.67
N ALA A 259 -5.74 7.87 -15.79
CA ALA A 259 -5.90 7.13 -17.04
C ALA A 259 -7.37 6.99 -17.46
N LEU A 260 -8.27 6.61 -16.55
CA LEU A 260 -9.72 6.53 -16.82
C LEU A 260 -10.30 7.88 -17.28
N GLY A 261 -9.88 8.96 -16.62
CA GLY A 261 -10.38 10.32 -16.89
C GLY A 261 -9.63 11.05 -18.00
N ARG A 262 -8.54 10.50 -18.53
CA ARG A 262 -7.60 11.21 -19.43
C ARG A 262 -7.22 12.59 -18.88
N ASP A 263 -6.97 12.67 -17.58
CA ASP A 263 -6.68 13.92 -16.86
C ASP A 263 -5.20 14.26 -16.95
N LYS A 264 -4.84 15.23 -17.80
CA LYS A 264 -3.44 15.61 -18.06
C LYS A 264 -2.73 16.17 -16.82
N ILE A 265 -3.41 17.00 -16.04
CA ILE A 265 -2.83 17.61 -14.82
C ILE A 265 -2.64 16.53 -13.76
N GLY A 266 -3.67 15.69 -13.57
CA GLY A 266 -3.59 14.54 -12.67
C GLY A 266 -2.48 13.57 -13.08
N ALA A 267 -2.38 13.24 -14.37
CA ALA A 267 -1.39 12.35 -14.94
C ALA A 267 0.05 12.82 -14.66
N ALA A 268 0.34 14.11 -14.87
CA ALA A 268 1.64 14.68 -14.55
C ALA A 268 1.95 14.60 -13.04
N ALA A 269 0.96 14.87 -12.17
CA ALA A 269 1.15 14.82 -10.73
C ALA A 269 1.46 13.42 -10.18
N VAL A 270 1.10 12.36 -10.91
CA VAL A 270 1.33 10.96 -10.51
C VAL A 270 2.23 10.18 -11.48
N ASN A 271 3.10 10.89 -12.19
CA ASN A 271 4.16 10.34 -13.05
C ASN A 271 3.66 9.50 -14.23
N LEU A 272 2.47 9.76 -14.77
CA LEU A 272 2.06 9.19 -16.07
C LEU A 272 2.71 9.94 -17.25
N VAL A 273 3.21 11.14 -17.00
CA VAL A 273 3.98 11.96 -17.95
C VAL A 273 5.45 11.92 -17.53
N ALA A 274 6.35 11.85 -18.52
CA ALA A 274 7.78 11.90 -18.27
C ALA A 274 8.20 13.24 -17.62
N GLY A 275 9.16 13.16 -16.69
CA GLY A 275 9.78 14.32 -16.07
C GLY A 275 11.22 14.01 -15.69
N ASP A 276 12.01 15.04 -15.39
CA ASP A 276 13.44 14.88 -15.07
C ASP A 276 13.66 14.18 -13.71
N LYS A 277 12.71 14.40 -12.78
CA LYS A 277 12.66 13.78 -11.45
C LYS A 277 11.24 13.30 -11.13
N PRO A 278 11.08 12.35 -10.20
CA PRO A 278 9.75 11.92 -9.78
C PRO A 278 8.91 13.08 -9.23
N ALA A 279 7.71 13.24 -9.75
CA ALA A 279 6.70 14.09 -9.15
C ALA A 279 6.26 13.51 -7.79
N ASP A 280 6.06 14.39 -6.82
CA ASP A 280 5.60 14.03 -5.47
C ASP A 280 4.24 14.65 -5.20
N VAL A 281 3.18 13.93 -5.60
CA VAL A 281 1.78 14.31 -5.40
C VAL A 281 1.49 14.76 -3.96
N TYR A 282 2.13 14.12 -2.98
CA TYR A 282 1.93 14.41 -1.57
C TYR A 282 2.49 15.78 -1.17
N SER A 283 3.68 16.13 -1.67
CA SER A 283 4.27 17.45 -1.46
C SER A 283 3.50 18.55 -2.20
N GLY A 284 3.00 18.26 -3.42
CA GLY A 284 2.10 19.17 -4.14
C GLY A 284 0.81 19.46 -3.37
N ILE A 285 0.15 18.43 -2.83
CA ILE A 285 -1.02 18.60 -1.96
C ILE A 285 -0.67 19.34 -0.67
N ALA A 286 0.45 19.01 -0.02
CA ALA A 286 0.87 19.70 1.20
C ALA A 286 1.08 21.20 0.95
N ALA A 287 1.72 21.58 -0.16
CA ALA A 287 1.88 22.98 -0.56
C ALA A 287 0.53 23.67 -0.76
N ARG A 288 -0.41 23.02 -1.47
CA ARG A 288 -1.76 23.57 -1.67
C ARG A 288 -2.53 23.74 -0.36
N VAL A 289 -2.42 22.77 0.55
CA VAL A 289 -3.01 22.86 1.90
C VAL A 289 -2.41 24.02 2.68
N LEU A 290 -1.08 24.18 2.64
CA LEU A 290 -0.38 25.28 3.28
C LEU A 290 -0.84 26.64 2.74
N ASP A 291 -1.04 26.77 1.43
CA ASP A 291 -1.53 28.01 0.82
C ASP A 291 -2.97 28.36 1.21
N ILE A 292 -3.84 27.36 1.34
CA ILE A 292 -5.20 27.57 1.89
C ILE A 292 -5.10 28.03 3.34
N MET A 293 -4.31 27.34 4.17
CA MET A 293 -4.16 27.71 5.58
C MET A 293 -3.52 29.08 5.78
N LYS A 294 -2.55 29.47 4.96
CA LYS A 294 -1.95 30.82 5.02
C LYS A 294 -2.98 31.92 4.74
N ARG A 295 -3.88 31.71 3.77
CA ARG A 295 -4.98 32.64 3.50
C ARG A 295 -5.96 32.70 4.66
N ASP A 296 -6.46 31.55 5.12
CA ASP A 296 -7.39 31.48 6.24
C ASP A 296 -6.80 32.12 7.52
N ALA A 297 -5.50 31.97 7.77
CA ALA A 297 -4.84 32.55 8.94
C ALA A 297 -4.76 34.08 8.93
N GLN A 298 -4.81 34.71 7.75
CA GLN A 298 -4.80 36.18 7.60
C GLN A 298 -6.18 36.80 7.86
N GLU A 299 -7.25 35.99 7.84
CA GLU A 299 -8.59 36.45 8.11
C GLU A 299 -8.81 36.76 9.61
N ASP A 300 -9.86 37.54 9.90
CA ASP A 300 -10.26 37.86 11.27
C ASP A 300 -10.95 36.64 11.91
N PRO A 301 -10.46 36.12 13.06
CA PRO A 301 -11.13 35.06 13.80
C PRO A 301 -12.59 35.32 14.15
N ALA A 302 -13.01 36.59 14.25
CA ALA A 302 -14.40 36.95 14.51
C ALA A 302 -15.33 36.64 13.32
N THR A 303 -14.80 36.67 12.08
CA THR A 303 -15.55 36.41 10.85
C THR A 303 -15.30 35.00 10.30
N ASN A 304 -14.10 34.46 10.49
CA ASN A 304 -13.74 33.10 10.12
C ASN A 304 -13.11 32.33 11.30
N PRO A 305 -13.88 31.44 11.97
CA PRO A 305 -13.36 30.60 13.05
C PRO A 305 -12.17 29.72 12.65
N ASN A 306 -11.99 29.42 11.35
CA ASN A 306 -10.86 28.64 10.87
C ASN A 306 -9.53 29.39 10.97
N ALA A 307 -9.52 30.72 11.08
CA ALA A 307 -8.30 31.51 11.15
C ALA A 307 -7.40 31.09 12.33
N LEU A 308 -7.99 30.79 13.50
CA LEU A 308 -7.24 30.31 14.67
C LEU A 308 -6.65 28.91 14.45
N HIS A 309 -7.40 28.01 13.82
CA HIS A 309 -6.94 26.66 13.52
C HIS A 309 -5.83 26.67 12.46
N ALA A 310 -5.95 27.56 11.46
CA ALA A 310 -4.94 27.76 10.44
C ALA A 310 -3.63 28.27 11.03
N ARG A 311 -3.68 29.30 11.89
CA ARG A 311 -2.50 29.81 12.61
C ARG A 311 -1.78 28.73 13.42
N LEU A 312 -2.55 27.85 14.08
CA LEU A 312 -2.00 26.73 14.86
C LEU A 312 -1.30 25.67 13.97
N LEU A 313 -1.80 25.47 12.75
CA LEU A 313 -1.39 24.36 11.90
C LEU A 313 -0.38 24.71 10.80
N ILE A 314 -0.20 25.99 10.44
CA ILE A 314 0.70 26.40 9.34
C ILE A 314 2.09 25.77 9.44
N ASN A 315 2.67 25.73 10.64
CA ASN A 315 4.01 25.16 10.87
C ASN A 315 4.03 23.64 11.00
N GLN A 316 2.87 22.98 10.88
CA GLN A 316 2.70 21.54 10.98
C GLN A 316 2.40 20.88 9.62
N VAL A 317 2.12 21.68 8.58
CA VAL A 317 1.78 21.14 7.25
C VAL A 317 3.05 20.71 6.53
N ASP A 318 3.19 19.41 6.31
CA ASP A 318 4.22 18.81 5.48
C ASP A 318 3.69 17.58 4.74
N ARG A 319 4.56 16.97 3.93
CA ARG A 319 4.29 15.72 3.22
C ARG A 319 3.79 14.60 4.15
N LYS A 320 4.43 14.41 5.31
CA LYS A 320 4.12 13.32 6.26
C LYS A 320 2.72 13.46 6.87
N LEU A 321 2.25 14.70 7.09
CA LEU A 321 0.92 15.00 7.61
C LEU A 321 -0.18 14.53 6.64
N VAL A 322 -0.03 14.83 5.34
CA VAL A 322 -1.08 14.60 4.33
C VAL A 322 -0.95 13.24 3.62
N LYS A 323 0.24 12.63 3.56
CA LYS A 323 0.55 11.41 2.77
C LYS A 323 -0.51 10.32 2.96
N GLN A 324 -0.79 9.94 4.21
CA GLN A 324 -1.72 8.85 4.50
C GLN A 324 -3.16 9.17 4.05
N THR A 325 -3.62 10.40 4.25
CA THR A 325 -4.97 10.81 3.88
C THR A 325 -5.12 10.88 2.37
N VAL A 326 -4.15 11.45 1.65
CA VAL A 326 -4.15 11.47 0.18
C VAL A 326 -4.15 10.04 -0.39
N MET A 327 -3.23 9.19 0.08
CA MET A 327 -3.09 7.81 -0.39
C MET A 327 -4.34 6.96 -0.16
N THR A 328 -5.06 7.19 0.95
CA THR A 328 -6.23 6.36 1.30
C THR A 328 -7.57 6.95 0.84
N SER A 329 -7.63 8.23 0.47
CA SER A 329 -8.88 8.88 0.02
C SER A 329 -9.40 8.30 -1.29
N VAL A 330 -8.50 7.97 -2.23
CA VAL A 330 -8.86 7.25 -3.47
C VAL A 330 -9.42 5.85 -3.21
N TYR A 331 -9.11 5.29 -2.05
CA TYR A 331 -9.61 3.99 -1.61
C TYR A 331 -10.85 4.09 -0.71
N GLY A 332 -11.57 5.23 -0.75
CA GLY A 332 -12.87 5.39 -0.10
C GLY A 332 -12.80 5.79 1.37
N VAL A 333 -11.66 6.30 1.84
CA VAL A 333 -11.59 6.91 3.17
C VAL A 333 -12.52 8.12 3.24
N THR A 334 -13.41 8.09 4.23
CA THR A 334 -14.34 9.20 4.50
C THR A 334 -13.66 10.31 5.29
N TYR A 335 -14.30 11.48 5.36
CA TYR A 335 -13.86 12.61 6.20
C TYR A 335 -13.48 12.19 7.64
N ILE A 336 -14.26 11.30 8.26
CA ILE A 336 -14.00 10.82 9.64
C ILE A 336 -12.67 10.07 9.70
N GLY A 337 -12.43 9.17 8.73
CA GLY A 337 -11.18 8.43 8.65
C GLY A 337 -9.99 9.32 8.33
N ALA A 338 -10.15 10.30 7.44
CA ALA A 338 -9.14 11.30 7.12
C ALA A 338 -8.73 12.12 8.36
N ARG A 339 -9.72 12.60 9.12
CA ARG A 339 -9.50 13.29 10.40
C ARG A 339 -8.70 12.42 11.37
N ASP A 340 -9.07 11.15 11.54
CA ASP A 340 -8.40 10.28 12.52
C ASP A 340 -6.94 9.98 12.12
N GLN A 341 -6.66 9.85 10.82
CA GLN A 341 -5.30 9.72 10.30
C GLN A 341 -4.46 10.97 10.59
N ILE A 342 -5.00 12.15 10.27
CA ILE A 342 -4.32 13.43 10.53
C ILE A 342 -4.12 13.66 12.04
N LYS A 343 -5.15 13.38 12.85
CA LYS A 343 -5.07 13.49 14.32
C LYS A 343 -3.93 12.63 14.88
N ARG A 344 -3.77 11.39 14.40
CA ARG A 344 -2.66 10.51 14.80
C ARG A 344 -1.30 11.13 14.44
N ARG A 345 -1.15 11.66 13.22
CA ARG A 345 0.09 12.33 12.78
C ARG A 345 0.40 13.60 13.56
N LEU A 346 -0.61 14.37 13.96
CA LEU A 346 -0.42 15.54 14.83
C LEU A 346 -0.06 15.12 16.27
N LYS A 347 -0.65 14.03 16.78
CA LYS A 347 -0.34 13.49 18.10
C LYS A 347 1.11 12.98 18.20
N GLU A 348 1.61 12.33 17.15
CA GLU A 348 3.02 11.90 17.05
C GLU A 348 4.02 13.06 17.19
N ARG A 349 3.64 14.28 16.77
CA ARG A 349 4.49 15.47 16.83
C ARG A 349 4.45 16.18 18.19
N SER A 350 3.51 15.84 19.05
CA SER A 350 3.27 16.50 20.35
C SER A 350 3.17 18.04 20.25
N ALA A 351 2.77 18.58 19.10
CA ALA A 351 2.72 20.01 18.84
C ALA A 351 1.49 20.71 19.47
N ILE A 352 0.43 19.94 19.77
CA ILE A 352 -0.82 20.44 20.36
C ILE A 352 -1.12 19.57 21.59
N ALA A 353 -0.96 20.14 22.79
CA ALA A 353 -1.13 19.41 24.05
C ALA A 353 -2.60 19.19 24.42
N ASP A 354 -3.47 20.17 24.12
CA ASP A 354 -4.89 20.09 24.42
C ASP A 354 -5.63 19.15 23.45
N GLU A 355 -6.27 18.10 23.98
CA GLU A 355 -6.91 17.08 23.14
C GLU A 355 -8.11 17.61 22.35
N THR A 356 -8.81 18.62 22.88
CA THR A 356 -9.97 19.24 22.24
C THR A 356 -9.51 20.10 21.06
N GLN A 357 -8.52 20.96 21.25
CA GLN A 357 -7.89 21.74 20.18
C GLN A 357 -7.28 20.83 19.12
N LEU A 358 -6.59 19.75 19.52
CA LEU A 358 -6.03 18.77 18.59
C LEU A 358 -7.12 18.13 17.72
N PHE A 359 -8.27 17.78 18.30
CA PHE A 359 -9.40 17.24 17.55
C PHE A 359 -9.95 18.25 16.54
N ILE A 360 -10.16 19.50 16.95
CA ILE A 360 -10.71 20.54 16.07
C ILE A 360 -9.70 20.90 14.96
N ALA A 361 -8.42 21.02 15.29
CA ALA A 361 -7.36 21.24 14.32
C ALA A 361 -7.31 20.10 13.28
N ALA A 362 -7.41 18.84 13.72
CA ALA A 362 -7.48 17.71 12.80
C ALA A 362 -8.73 17.75 11.89
N CYS A 363 -9.88 18.20 12.40
CA CYS A 363 -11.09 18.39 11.61
C CYS A 363 -10.90 19.42 10.48
N TYR A 364 -10.26 20.55 10.79
CA TYR A 364 -9.94 21.59 9.82
C TYR A 364 -8.92 21.09 8.79
N ALA A 365 -7.79 20.54 9.23
CA ALA A 365 -6.75 20.02 8.35
C ALA A 365 -7.26 18.93 7.40
N ALA A 366 -8.12 18.02 7.87
CA ALA A 366 -8.74 17.00 7.03
C ALA A 366 -9.64 17.60 5.94
N ARG A 367 -10.46 18.60 6.28
CA ARG A 367 -11.31 19.29 5.31
C ARG A 367 -10.46 19.99 4.25
N THR A 368 -9.45 20.75 4.67
CA THR A 368 -8.56 21.47 3.76
C THR A 368 -7.79 20.51 2.86
N THR A 369 -7.32 19.38 3.38
CA THR A 369 -6.62 18.33 2.60
C THR A 369 -7.53 17.72 1.54
N LEU A 370 -8.78 17.38 1.89
CA LEU A 370 -9.75 16.82 0.93
C LEU A 370 -10.17 17.85 -0.13
N THR A 371 -10.27 19.13 0.24
CA THR A 371 -10.52 20.21 -0.71
C THR A 371 -9.37 20.33 -1.69
N ALA A 372 -8.12 20.41 -1.22
CA ALA A 372 -6.93 20.47 -2.07
C ALA A 372 -6.84 19.27 -3.02
N LEU A 373 -7.14 18.06 -2.53
CA LEU A 373 -7.19 16.85 -3.35
C LEU A 373 -8.26 16.95 -4.45
N GLY A 374 -9.46 17.43 -4.10
CA GLY A 374 -10.56 17.57 -5.04
C GLY A 374 -10.35 18.66 -6.09
N GLU A 375 -9.60 19.72 -5.75
CA GLU A 375 -9.19 20.76 -6.70
C GLU A 375 -8.18 20.23 -7.72
N MET A 376 -7.23 19.38 -7.28
CA MET A 376 -6.16 18.86 -8.14
C MET A 376 -6.58 17.67 -9.00
N PHE A 377 -7.54 16.84 -8.53
CA PHE A 377 -7.99 15.62 -9.23
C PHE A 377 -9.50 15.64 -9.49
N GLN A 378 -9.96 16.64 -10.25
CA GLN A 378 -11.38 16.81 -10.55
C GLN A 378 -11.94 15.64 -11.35
N ALA A 379 -11.20 15.11 -12.33
CA ALA A 379 -11.62 13.96 -13.12
C ALA A 379 -11.82 12.70 -12.25
N ALA A 380 -10.86 12.42 -11.36
CA ALA A 380 -10.98 11.32 -10.40
C ALA A 380 -12.22 11.47 -9.51
N ARG A 381 -12.47 12.68 -9.00
CA ARG A 381 -13.66 12.98 -8.19
C ARG A 381 -14.96 12.78 -8.96
N SER A 382 -15.01 13.21 -10.22
CA SER A 382 -16.18 13.03 -11.09
C SER A 382 -16.46 11.56 -11.37
N ILE A 383 -15.43 10.76 -11.66
CA ILE A 383 -15.56 9.32 -11.89
C ILE A 383 -15.98 8.59 -10.61
N MET A 384 -15.37 8.90 -9.46
CA MET A 384 -15.79 8.35 -8.16
C MET A 384 -17.26 8.66 -7.84
N GLY A 385 -17.69 9.89 -8.12
CA GLY A 385 -19.09 10.31 -7.97
C GLY A 385 -20.03 9.52 -8.87
N TRP A 386 -19.68 9.40 -10.15
CA TRP A 386 -20.45 8.63 -11.14
C TRP A 386 -20.59 7.16 -10.74
N LEU A 387 -19.49 6.48 -10.40
CA LEU A 387 -19.51 5.11 -9.89
C LEU A 387 -20.44 5.01 -8.67
N GLY A 388 -20.31 5.93 -7.71
CA GLY A 388 -21.17 5.96 -6.53
C GLY A 388 -22.66 6.08 -6.84
N GLU A 389 -23.04 6.92 -7.81
CA GLU A 389 -24.44 7.05 -8.23
C GLU A 389 -24.95 5.81 -8.97
N CYS A 390 -24.16 5.20 -9.87
CA CYS A 390 -24.51 3.92 -10.49
C CYS A 390 -24.75 2.82 -9.44
N ALA A 391 -23.87 2.72 -8.45
CA ALA A 391 -24.01 1.77 -7.34
C ALA A 391 -25.26 2.03 -6.50
N LYS A 392 -25.65 3.30 -6.32
CA LYS A 392 -26.86 3.68 -5.60
C LYS A 392 -28.12 3.24 -6.35
N VAL A 393 -28.17 3.42 -7.67
CA VAL A 393 -29.30 2.99 -8.52
C VAL A 393 -29.52 1.48 -8.36
N ILE A 394 -28.47 0.67 -8.57
CA ILE A 394 -28.53 -0.79 -8.45
C ILE A 394 -28.92 -1.23 -7.04
N ALA A 395 -28.25 -0.68 -6.02
CA ALA A 395 -28.47 -1.10 -4.65
C ALA A 395 -29.84 -0.70 -4.09
N SER A 396 -30.49 0.34 -4.64
CA SER A 396 -31.85 0.74 -4.26
C SER A 396 -32.89 -0.32 -4.64
N GLU A 397 -32.63 -1.10 -5.70
CA GLU A 397 -33.41 -2.29 -6.07
C GLU A 397 -33.05 -3.55 -5.26
N ASN A 398 -32.33 -3.37 -4.14
CA ASN A 398 -31.83 -4.44 -3.28
C ASN A 398 -30.91 -5.44 -4.01
N GLN A 399 -30.25 -5.01 -5.08
CA GLN A 399 -29.26 -5.80 -5.82
C GLN A 399 -27.83 -5.39 -5.47
N PRO A 400 -26.88 -6.33 -5.35
CA PRO A 400 -25.48 -6.00 -5.17
C PRO A 400 -24.90 -5.44 -6.48
N VAL A 401 -23.91 -4.56 -6.37
CA VAL A 401 -23.16 -4.13 -7.56
C VAL A 401 -22.24 -5.27 -8.01
N CYS A 402 -22.32 -5.61 -9.29
CA CYS A 402 -21.54 -6.65 -9.94
C CYS A 402 -20.89 -6.11 -11.21
N TRP A 403 -19.64 -6.45 -11.49
CA TRP A 403 -18.99 -6.13 -12.76
C TRP A 403 -18.02 -7.24 -13.16
N VAL A 404 -17.51 -7.21 -14.38
CA VAL A 404 -16.46 -8.12 -14.85
C VAL A 404 -15.21 -7.30 -15.10
N THR A 405 -14.06 -7.75 -14.60
CA THR A 405 -12.78 -7.06 -14.87
C THR A 405 -12.36 -7.24 -16.33
N PRO A 406 -11.44 -6.41 -16.85
CA PRO A 406 -10.90 -6.60 -18.19
C PRO A 406 -10.26 -7.98 -18.45
N LEU A 407 -9.85 -8.69 -17.38
CA LEU A 407 -9.35 -10.08 -17.46
C LEU A 407 -10.44 -11.15 -17.34
N GLY A 408 -11.72 -10.77 -17.37
CA GLY A 408 -12.84 -11.70 -17.29
C GLY A 408 -13.24 -12.13 -15.87
N LEU A 409 -12.64 -11.59 -14.81
CA LEU A 409 -13.01 -11.96 -13.44
C LEU A 409 -14.35 -11.31 -13.05
N PRO A 410 -15.41 -12.06 -12.71
CA PRO A 410 -16.61 -11.47 -12.15
C PRO A 410 -16.37 -11.04 -10.70
N VAL A 411 -16.81 -9.83 -10.36
CA VAL A 411 -16.72 -9.24 -9.03
C VAL A 411 -18.11 -8.87 -8.54
N VAL A 412 -18.41 -9.26 -7.31
CA VAL A 412 -19.67 -8.99 -6.61
C VAL A 412 -19.37 -8.35 -5.26
N GLN A 413 -19.93 -7.17 -5.00
CA GLN A 413 -19.77 -6.53 -3.70
C GLN A 413 -20.57 -7.26 -2.61
N PRO A 414 -19.94 -7.70 -1.50
CA PRO A 414 -20.57 -8.53 -0.48
C PRO A 414 -21.42 -7.76 0.54
N TYR A 415 -21.62 -6.45 0.37
CA TYR A 415 -22.18 -5.60 1.43
C TYR A 415 -23.68 -5.80 1.64
N ARG A 416 -24.02 -6.67 2.60
CA ARG A 416 -25.38 -7.01 3.04
C ARG A 416 -25.54 -6.79 4.54
N GLN A 417 -26.77 -6.57 5.00
CA GLN A 417 -27.04 -6.42 6.42
C GLN A 417 -26.75 -7.73 7.15
N LEU A 418 -26.05 -7.62 8.28
CA LEU A 418 -25.73 -8.76 9.13
C LEU A 418 -26.84 -8.95 10.16
N GLY A 419 -27.51 -10.10 10.08
CA GLY A 419 -28.41 -10.58 11.12
C GLY A 419 -27.63 -11.23 12.27
N ARG A 420 -28.28 -11.36 13.42
CA ARG A 420 -27.75 -12.09 14.58
C ARG A 420 -28.46 -13.43 14.71
N HIS A 421 -27.69 -14.49 14.95
CA HIS A 421 -28.20 -15.81 15.27
C HIS A 421 -27.66 -16.23 16.63
N LEU A 422 -28.55 -16.41 17.60
CA LEU A 422 -28.19 -16.76 18.97
C LEU A 422 -28.22 -18.29 19.12
N ILE A 423 -27.09 -18.86 19.52
CA ILE A 423 -26.97 -20.26 19.90
C ILE A 423 -26.83 -20.32 21.42
N LYS A 424 -27.87 -20.80 22.11
CA LYS A 424 -27.82 -21.06 23.54
C LYS A 424 -27.13 -22.41 23.77
N THR A 425 -26.05 -22.40 24.52
CA THR A 425 -25.39 -23.62 25.03
C THR A 425 -25.60 -23.70 26.55
N SER A 426 -25.25 -24.83 27.17
CA SER A 426 -25.34 -24.99 28.62
C SER A 426 -24.42 -24.05 29.41
N LEU A 427 -23.34 -23.54 28.79
CA LEU A 427 -22.34 -22.68 29.45
C LEU A 427 -22.52 -21.19 29.13
N GLN A 428 -22.99 -20.86 27.92
CA GLN A 428 -23.08 -19.49 27.44
C GLN A 428 -23.99 -19.34 26.21
N VAL A 429 -24.36 -18.10 25.87
CA VAL A 429 -25.06 -17.77 24.63
C VAL A 429 -24.07 -17.22 23.61
N LEU A 430 -23.88 -17.93 22.50
CA LEU A 430 -23.04 -17.50 21.39
C LEU A 430 -23.86 -16.66 20.41
N THR A 431 -23.41 -15.45 20.09
CA THR A 431 -24.02 -14.62 19.04
C THR A 431 -23.23 -14.77 17.75
N LEU A 432 -23.77 -15.49 16.77
CA LEU A 432 -23.19 -15.60 15.44
C LEU A 432 -23.75 -14.52 14.52
N GLN A 433 -22.92 -13.99 13.62
CA GLN A 433 -23.36 -13.11 12.55
C GLN A 433 -23.76 -13.95 11.33
N ARG A 434 -24.92 -13.66 10.76
CA ARG A 434 -25.43 -14.32 9.54
C ARG A 434 -25.85 -13.27 8.53
N GLU A 435 -25.37 -13.36 7.29
CA GLU A 435 -25.80 -12.46 6.23
C GLU A 435 -27.31 -12.59 5.96
N THR A 436 -27.96 -11.45 5.74
CA THR A 436 -29.36 -11.37 5.27
C THR A 436 -29.39 -11.08 3.77
N ASP A 437 -30.57 -11.21 3.16
CA ASP A 437 -30.76 -10.89 1.73
C ASP A 437 -30.90 -9.39 1.46
N LYS A 438 -30.82 -8.54 2.49
CA LYS A 438 -30.93 -7.09 2.37
C LYS A 438 -29.58 -6.43 2.11
N VAL A 439 -29.47 -5.72 0.99
CA VAL A 439 -28.27 -5.00 0.56
C VAL A 439 -28.09 -3.71 1.35
N MET A 440 -26.84 -3.38 1.70
CA MET A 440 -26.50 -2.13 2.36
C MET A 440 -26.20 -1.02 1.34
N VAL A 441 -27.24 -0.33 0.88
CA VAL A 441 -27.14 0.74 -0.16
C VAL A 441 -25.99 1.72 0.09
N LYS A 442 -25.88 2.25 1.32
CA LYS A 442 -24.81 3.20 1.68
C LYS A 442 -23.41 2.60 1.49
N ARG A 443 -23.20 1.33 1.88
CA ARG A 443 -21.90 0.66 1.77
C ARG A 443 -21.57 0.31 0.33
N GLN A 444 -22.53 -0.22 -0.43
CA GLN A 444 -22.39 -0.48 -1.87
C GLN A 444 -21.94 0.78 -2.62
N ARG A 445 -22.61 1.91 -2.38
CA ARG A 445 -22.26 3.22 -2.95
C ARG A 445 -20.85 3.66 -2.61
N THR A 446 -20.50 3.69 -1.31
CA THR A 446 -19.20 4.23 -0.88
C THR A 446 -18.02 3.31 -1.22
N ALA A 447 -18.25 2.01 -1.35
CA ALA A 447 -17.21 1.02 -1.58
C ALA A 447 -17.04 0.64 -3.05
N PHE A 448 -17.98 1.02 -3.93
CA PHE A 448 -17.83 0.71 -5.35
C PHE A 448 -16.62 1.35 -6.00
N PRO A 449 -16.39 2.68 -5.89
CA PRO A 449 -15.22 3.31 -6.52
C PRO A 449 -13.89 2.66 -6.13
N PRO A 450 -13.57 2.45 -4.84
CA PRO A 450 -12.29 1.86 -4.47
C PRO A 450 -12.19 0.38 -4.85
N ASN A 451 -13.28 -0.38 -4.78
CA ASN A 451 -13.26 -1.78 -5.20
C ASN A 451 -13.07 -1.91 -6.72
N PHE A 452 -13.64 -0.99 -7.50
CA PHE A 452 -13.49 -0.97 -8.94
C PHE A 452 -12.04 -0.68 -9.33
N VAL A 453 -11.42 0.35 -8.76
CA VAL A 453 -10.00 0.64 -9.02
C VAL A 453 -9.08 -0.48 -8.55
N HIS A 454 -9.35 -1.10 -7.40
CA HIS A 454 -8.65 -2.31 -6.95
C HIS A 454 -8.74 -3.47 -7.94
N SER A 455 -9.83 -3.57 -8.70
CA SER A 455 -9.97 -4.60 -9.72
C SER A 455 -9.18 -4.28 -10.99
N LEU A 456 -8.98 -3.00 -11.29
CA LEU A 456 -8.15 -2.55 -12.41
C LEU A 456 -6.66 -2.68 -12.10
N ASP A 457 -6.21 -2.29 -10.90
CA ASP A 457 -4.82 -2.50 -10.48
C ASP A 457 -4.45 -3.99 -10.40
N GLY A 458 -5.36 -4.82 -9.88
CA GLY A 458 -5.19 -6.27 -9.89
C GLY A 458 -5.09 -6.84 -11.31
N SER A 459 -5.87 -6.29 -12.26
CA SER A 459 -5.80 -6.69 -13.66
C SER A 459 -4.49 -6.26 -14.31
N HIS A 460 -4.04 -5.03 -14.07
CA HIS A 460 -2.75 -4.53 -14.56
C HIS A 460 -1.59 -5.39 -14.07
N MET A 461 -1.52 -5.67 -12.77
CA MET A 461 -0.47 -6.51 -12.19
C MET A 461 -0.46 -7.93 -12.77
N MET A 462 -1.63 -8.54 -12.97
CA MET A 462 -1.72 -9.86 -13.60
C MET A 462 -1.28 -9.85 -15.07
N MET A 463 -1.70 -8.84 -15.85
CA MET A 463 -1.26 -8.69 -17.24
C MET A 463 0.26 -8.53 -17.32
N THR A 464 0.84 -7.70 -16.46
CA THR A 464 2.29 -7.49 -16.37
C THR A 464 3.02 -8.77 -15.94
N ALA A 465 2.52 -9.49 -14.93
CA ALA A 465 3.13 -10.73 -14.45
C ALA A 465 3.23 -11.79 -15.56
N VAL A 466 2.12 -12.02 -16.27
CA VAL A 466 2.07 -12.99 -17.38
C VAL A 466 3.01 -12.58 -18.51
N ALA A 467 3.04 -11.29 -18.86
CA ALA A 467 3.93 -10.78 -19.90
C ALA A 467 5.42 -10.89 -19.51
N CYS A 468 5.77 -10.58 -18.26
CA CYS A 468 7.12 -10.76 -17.74
C CYS A 468 7.56 -12.22 -17.82
N LYS A 469 6.70 -13.17 -17.41
CA LYS A 469 6.99 -14.60 -17.53
C LYS A 469 7.21 -15.03 -18.98
N LYS A 470 6.41 -14.53 -19.93
CA LYS A 470 6.57 -14.81 -21.37
C LYS A 470 7.89 -14.25 -21.92
N ALA A 471 8.35 -13.12 -21.39
CA ALA A 471 9.67 -12.55 -21.68
C ALA A 471 10.82 -13.23 -20.91
N GLY A 472 10.52 -14.24 -20.07
CA GLY A 472 11.53 -14.99 -19.32
C GLY A 472 12.03 -14.28 -18.07
N LEU A 473 11.27 -13.36 -17.50
CA LEU A 473 11.60 -12.65 -16.24
C LEU A 473 10.95 -13.36 -15.04
N ASN A 474 11.62 -13.31 -13.89
CA ASN A 474 10.99 -13.68 -12.63
C ASN A 474 10.18 -12.48 -12.12
N PHE A 475 8.93 -12.71 -11.73
CA PHE A 475 8.05 -11.63 -11.28
C PHE A 475 7.47 -11.94 -9.90
N ALA A 476 7.49 -10.95 -9.01
CA ALA A 476 6.69 -10.93 -7.80
C ALA A 476 5.98 -9.58 -7.69
N GLY A 477 4.79 -9.59 -7.09
CA GLY A 477 4.01 -8.37 -6.91
C GLY A 477 3.48 -8.24 -5.49
N VAL A 478 3.57 -7.02 -4.94
CA VAL A 478 2.83 -6.59 -3.75
C VAL A 478 1.83 -5.52 -4.20
N HIS A 479 0.73 -5.98 -4.78
CA HIS A 479 -0.30 -5.12 -5.38
C HIS A 479 0.27 -4.18 -6.46
N ASP A 480 0.64 -2.94 -6.11
CA ASP A 480 1.18 -1.88 -6.95
C ASP A 480 2.70 -1.73 -6.88
N SER A 481 3.39 -2.74 -6.36
CA SER A 481 4.84 -2.83 -6.26
C SER A 481 5.32 -4.08 -7.01
N TYR A 482 6.07 -3.91 -8.10
CA TYR A 482 6.45 -4.96 -9.05
C TYR A 482 7.94 -5.27 -8.95
N TRP A 483 8.28 -6.54 -8.78
CA TRP A 483 9.63 -6.98 -8.42
C TRP A 483 10.16 -7.97 -9.45
N THR A 484 11.42 -7.80 -9.82
CA THR A 484 12.18 -8.71 -10.70
C THR A 484 13.65 -8.70 -10.29
N HIS A 485 14.48 -9.48 -10.97
CA HIS A 485 15.94 -9.41 -10.82
C HIS A 485 16.48 -8.07 -11.29
N ALA A 486 17.54 -7.57 -10.66
CA ALA A 486 18.11 -6.25 -10.99
C ALA A 486 18.44 -6.08 -12.48
N CYS A 487 18.94 -7.14 -13.15
CA CYS A 487 19.27 -7.12 -14.58
C CYS A 487 18.05 -6.98 -15.51
N ASP A 488 16.86 -7.28 -15.00
CA ASP A 488 15.62 -7.39 -15.78
C ASP A 488 14.70 -6.17 -15.57
N VAL A 489 15.08 -5.21 -14.72
CA VAL A 489 14.21 -4.09 -14.33
C VAL A 489 13.83 -3.21 -15.52
N ASP A 490 14.77 -2.96 -16.46
CA ASP A 490 14.48 -2.16 -17.65
C ASP A 490 13.39 -2.79 -18.52
N GLU A 491 13.47 -4.11 -18.75
CA GLU A 491 12.50 -4.84 -19.55
C GLU A 491 11.15 -4.96 -18.82
N MET A 492 11.15 -5.21 -17.51
CA MET A 492 9.93 -5.18 -16.70
C MET A 492 9.24 -3.81 -16.77
N ASN A 493 10.02 -2.73 -16.70
CA ASN A 493 9.52 -1.36 -16.77
C ASN A 493 8.90 -1.02 -18.13
N LYS A 494 9.45 -1.56 -19.22
CA LYS A 494 8.81 -1.47 -20.55
C LYS A 494 7.49 -2.23 -20.57
N ILE A 495 7.50 -3.51 -20.17
CA ILE A 495 6.32 -4.38 -20.17
C ILE A 495 5.19 -3.81 -19.31
N LEU A 496 5.50 -3.28 -18.11
CA LEU A 496 4.46 -2.76 -17.22
C LEU A 496 3.79 -1.51 -17.80
N ARG A 497 4.52 -0.65 -18.53
CA ARG A 497 3.97 0.53 -19.20
C ARG A 497 3.10 0.13 -20.38
N GLU A 498 3.58 -0.80 -21.21
CA GLU A 498 2.82 -1.35 -22.34
C GLU A 498 1.50 -1.96 -21.88
N LYS A 499 1.51 -2.79 -20.82
CA LYS A 499 0.29 -3.39 -20.27
C LYS A 499 -0.64 -2.41 -19.59
N PHE A 500 -0.12 -1.31 -19.03
CA PHE A 500 -0.96 -0.23 -18.52
C PHE A 500 -1.69 0.49 -19.66
N VAL A 501 -0.98 0.82 -20.75
CA VAL A 501 -1.57 1.46 -21.93
C VAL A 501 -2.61 0.55 -22.58
N GLU A 502 -2.26 -0.72 -22.81
CA GLU A 502 -3.18 -1.74 -23.38
C GLU A 502 -4.47 -1.86 -22.56
N LEU A 503 -4.37 -1.89 -21.22
CA LEU A 503 -5.54 -1.94 -20.34
C LEU A 503 -6.49 -0.75 -20.56
N TYR A 504 -5.94 0.45 -20.74
CA TYR A 504 -6.71 1.69 -20.82
C TYR A 504 -7.03 2.18 -22.25
N GLU A 505 -6.52 1.51 -23.27
CA GLU A 505 -7.02 1.62 -24.64
C GLU A 505 -8.44 1.04 -24.77
N ALA A 506 -8.79 0.07 -23.91
CA ALA A 506 -10.16 -0.44 -23.82
C ALA A 506 -11.12 0.61 -23.23
N PRO A 507 -12.37 0.70 -23.73
CA PRO A 507 -13.38 1.64 -23.24
C PRO A 507 -14.01 1.14 -21.92
N ILE A 508 -13.22 1.12 -20.84
CA ILE A 508 -13.58 0.47 -19.56
C ILE A 508 -14.88 1.03 -18.95
N LEU A 509 -15.06 2.36 -18.92
CA LEU A 509 -16.24 2.97 -18.30
C LEU A 509 -17.49 2.79 -19.17
N GLU A 510 -17.34 2.81 -20.50
CA GLU A 510 -18.42 2.52 -21.45
C GLU A 510 -18.89 1.07 -21.31
N ASN A 511 -17.97 0.12 -21.34
CA ASN A 511 -18.27 -1.31 -21.16
C ASN A 511 -18.97 -1.57 -19.82
N LEU A 512 -18.57 -0.87 -18.76
CA LEU A 512 -19.21 -0.96 -17.46
C LEU A 512 -20.65 -0.43 -17.49
N LEU A 513 -20.87 0.73 -18.13
CA LEU A 513 -22.21 1.33 -18.24
C LEU A 513 -23.13 0.45 -19.08
N GLU A 514 -22.65 -0.04 -20.23
CA GLU A 514 -23.38 -0.96 -21.10
C GLU A 514 -23.79 -2.23 -20.34
N SER A 515 -22.85 -2.85 -19.62
CA SER A 515 -23.14 -4.03 -18.78
C SER A 515 -24.21 -3.76 -17.71
N PHE A 516 -24.22 -2.57 -17.11
CA PHE A 516 -25.28 -2.18 -16.17
C PHE A 516 -26.63 -1.99 -16.86
N GLN A 517 -26.66 -1.38 -18.04
CA GLN A 517 -27.89 -1.18 -18.82
C GLN A 517 -28.47 -2.51 -19.30
N GLU A 518 -27.64 -3.45 -19.74
CA GLU A 518 -28.06 -4.80 -20.11
C GLU A 518 -28.61 -5.58 -18.91
N SER A 519 -27.94 -5.48 -17.75
CA SER A 519 -28.35 -6.19 -16.54
C SER A 519 -29.61 -5.58 -15.90
N PHE A 520 -29.85 -4.28 -16.11
CA PHE A 520 -30.94 -3.52 -15.50
C PHE A 520 -31.62 -2.60 -16.52
N PRO A 521 -32.32 -3.15 -17.54
CA PRO A 521 -32.87 -2.37 -18.67
C PRO A 521 -33.98 -1.40 -18.27
N SER A 522 -34.60 -1.58 -17.09
CA SER A 522 -35.61 -0.68 -16.53
C SER A 522 -35.03 0.47 -15.70
N LEU A 523 -33.72 0.47 -15.42
CA LEU A 523 -33.07 1.48 -14.59
C LEU A 523 -32.36 2.53 -15.45
N ASN A 524 -32.44 3.79 -15.00
CA ASN A 524 -31.75 4.90 -15.65
C ASN A 524 -30.43 5.18 -14.93
N PHE A 525 -29.32 5.09 -15.68
CA PHE A 525 -27.98 5.35 -15.18
C PHE A 525 -27.52 6.77 -15.58
N PRO A 526 -26.70 7.44 -14.75
CA PRO A 526 -26.14 8.75 -15.10
C PRO A 526 -25.19 8.62 -16.29
N ALA A 527 -25.14 9.66 -17.13
CA ALA A 527 -24.21 9.75 -18.24
C ALA A 527 -22.74 9.72 -17.76
N LEU A 528 -21.85 9.24 -18.63
CA LEU A 528 -20.42 9.18 -18.34
C LEU A 528 -19.85 10.59 -18.09
N PRO A 529 -18.91 10.73 -17.14
CA PRO A 529 -18.15 11.97 -16.98
C PRO A 529 -17.35 12.30 -18.24
N VAL A 530 -17.21 13.60 -18.52
CA VAL A 530 -16.35 14.10 -19.60
C VAL A 530 -14.89 13.69 -19.33
N ARG A 531 -14.23 13.13 -20.34
CA ARG A 531 -12.80 12.81 -20.31
C ARG A 531 -11.98 14.01 -20.76
N GLY A 532 -10.77 14.13 -20.24
CA GLY A 532 -9.77 15.07 -20.73
C GLY A 532 -9.09 14.57 -22.00
N ASP A 533 -7.94 15.16 -22.29
CA ASP A 533 -7.18 15.03 -23.54
C ASP A 533 -5.79 14.39 -23.35
N PHE A 534 -5.51 13.80 -22.18
CA PHE A 534 -4.25 13.12 -21.92
C PHE A 534 -4.02 11.94 -22.89
N ASP A 535 -2.88 11.95 -23.58
CA ASP A 535 -2.46 10.82 -24.41
C ASP A 535 -1.82 9.74 -23.54
N LEU A 536 -2.48 8.58 -23.48
CA LEU A 536 -2.01 7.40 -22.75
C LEU A 536 -0.61 6.95 -23.20
N ARG A 537 -0.24 7.20 -24.45
CA ARG A 537 1.06 6.78 -24.99
C ARG A 537 2.23 7.50 -24.32
N GLU A 538 1.99 8.66 -23.70
CA GLU A 538 3.01 9.36 -22.89
C GLU A 538 3.51 8.49 -21.72
N VAL A 539 2.71 7.52 -21.24
CA VAL A 539 3.11 6.58 -20.17
C VAL A 539 4.28 5.70 -20.60
N LEU A 540 4.40 5.35 -21.89
CA LEU A 540 5.47 4.48 -22.41
C LEU A 540 6.87 5.08 -22.18
N GLU A 541 6.95 6.41 -22.22
CA GLU A 541 8.19 7.16 -22.06
C GLU A 541 8.38 7.68 -20.62
N SER A 542 7.47 7.36 -19.67
CA SER A 542 7.55 7.89 -18.31
C SER A 542 8.47 7.05 -17.40
N PRO A 543 9.70 7.51 -17.10
CA PRO A 543 10.66 6.74 -16.30
C PRO A 543 10.19 6.53 -14.87
N TYR A 544 9.38 7.45 -14.33
CA TYR A 544 8.97 7.46 -12.92
C TYR A 544 7.53 6.99 -12.68
N PHE A 545 6.84 6.46 -13.70
CA PHE A 545 5.50 5.88 -13.53
C PHE A 545 5.48 4.82 -12.43
N PHE A 546 6.43 3.88 -12.50
CA PHE A 546 6.85 2.97 -11.44
C PHE A 546 8.35 3.20 -11.22
N ASN A 547 8.81 3.42 -9.98
CA ASN A 547 10.22 3.79 -9.71
C ASN A 547 10.72 3.46 -8.32
#